data_AF-A0A852RKQ3-F1
#
_entry.id   AF-A0A852RKQ3-F1
#
_cell.length_a   1.000
_cell.length_b   1.000
_cell.length_c   1.000
_cell.angle_alpha   90.00
_cell.angle_beta   90.00
_cell.angle_gamma   90.00
#
_symmetry.space_group_name_H-M   'P 1'
#
loop_
_entity.id
_entity.type
_entity.pdbx_description
1 polymer ?
#
loop_
_entity_poly.entity_id
_entity_poly.type
_entity_poly.pdbx_seq_one_letter_code
_entity_poly.pdbx_strand_id
1 'polypeptide(L)'
;MAGHDLSSRTSCLQTTTPVGTRWTIVVVSDYLASPIAAEPPPAVLRHDAVAEAAAAAADAGVELRELRDLVDLEQVAQLYIDIWKGTPGTAPVSVEMLRALSAAESYVVGAYDGPALLGACVAFAGPPESRLLHSHIAGVAAAAQQRGVGYAIKLHQRAWALHHGMETIAWTFDPLIRRNAHFNLTKLGARPVRYHVNFYGALDDGINREDATDRLYLHWELTVPRTAAGEFRDAAAVLVSGPDDRPRTTLAPQAARITVGLPGDVERLRDADPEAGRQWRLAVRALLCAELEAGARIVGFDQARGYLLERASG
;
A
#
# COMPACT_ATOMS: atom_id res chain seq x y z
N MET A 1 -4.40 21.73 48.29
CA MET A 1 -5.02 23.05 48.12
C MET A 1 -3.91 24.06 47.84
N ALA A 2 -4.01 24.75 46.70
CA ALA A 2 -3.30 25.96 46.25
C ALA A 2 -1.76 25.91 46.19
N GLY A 3 -1.08 26.34 45.14
CA GLY A 3 -1.51 26.96 43.89
C GLY A 3 -0.32 27.06 42.93
N HIS A 4 -0.60 26.93 41.64
CA HIS A 4 0.31 27.32 40.57
C HIS A 4 0.48 28.85 40.58
N ASP A 5 1.71 29.33 40.43
CA ASP A 5 1.96 30.67 39.92
C ASP A 5 3.09 30.60 38.88
N LEU A 6 2.69 30.53 37.61
CA LEU A 6 3.57 30.61 36.45
C LEU A 6 3.73 32.09 36.11
N SER A 7 4.92 32.59 36.40
CA SER A 7 5.42 33.89 35.95
C SER A 7 5.31 34.04 34.43
N SER A 8 4.37 34.84 33.95
CA SER A 8 4.39 35.43 32.60
C SER A 8 4.73 36.92 32.71
N ARG A 9 6.01 37.27 32.56
CA ARG A 9 6.41 38.66 32.29
C ARG A 9 6.56 38.87 30.79
N THR A 10 5.47 39.27 30.15
CA THR A 10 5.47 39.79 28.78
C THR A 10 5.87 41.26 28.83
N SER A 11 7.08 41.60 28.39
CA SER A 11 7.46 43.00 28.12
C SER A 11 7.33 43.23 26.62
N CYS A 12 6.27 43.94 26.23
CA CYS A 12 6.06 44.39 24.86
C CYS A 12 6.65 45.80 24.75
N LEU A 13 7.83 45.93 24.15
CA LEU A 13 8.34 47.22 23.66
C LEU A 13 8.06 47.27 22.16
N GLN A 14 7.03 48.01 21.77
CA GLN A 14 6.76 48.35 20.38
C GLN A 14 7.57 49.58 20.00
N THR A 15 8.40 49.46 18.96
CA THR A 15 8.90 50.59 18.16
C THR A 15 8.43 50.42 16.72
N THR A 16 7.70 51.41 16.24
CA THR A 16 7.30 51.66 14.83
C THR A 16 8.46 52.42 14.15
N THR A 17 8.89 52.28 12.89
CA THR A 17 8.33 52.04 11.53
C THR A 17 9.51 51.57 10.59
N PRO A 18 9.47 51.63 9.23
CA PRO A 18 8.93 50.64 8.29
C PRO A 18 9.94 50.12 7.21
N VAL A 19 9.51 49.12 6.43
CA VAL A 19 10.08 48.62 5.15
C VAL A 19 11.31 47.70 5.26
N GLY A 20 11.09 46.42 4.97
CA GLY A 20 12.11 45.39 4.80
C GLY A 20 11.64 44.08 5.44
N THR A 21 10.93 43.25 4.68
CA THR A 21 10.40 41.97 5.18
C THR A 21 11.55 41.02 5.51
N ARG A 22 12.03 41.04 6.76
CA ARG A 22 12.85 39.98 7.34
C ARG A 22 11.91 38.97 7.99
N TRP A 23 11.88 37.76 7.45
CA TRP A 23 11.22 36.64 8.11
C TRP A 23 12.00 36.29 9.38
N THR A 24 11.42 36.54 10.55
CA THR A 24 11.91 35.98 11.81
C THR A 24 11.43 34.54 11.87
N ILE A 25 12.33 33.59 11.63
CA ILE A 25 12.06 32.17 11.91
C ILE A 25 11.99 32.03 13.43
N VAL A 26 10.78 31.89 13.96
CA VAL A 26 10.58 31.44 15.34
C VAL A 26 10.78 29.93 15.35
N VAL A 27 11.98 29.49 15.73
CA VAL A 27 12.22 28.08 16.02
C VAL A 27 11.53 27.79 17.36
N VAL A 28 10.34 27.22 17.32
CA VAL A 28 9.73 26.59 18.50
C VAL A 28 10.42 25.23 18.68
N SER A 29 11.61 25.26 19.27
CA SER A 29 12.29 24.06 19.74
C SER A 29 11.76 23.77 21.13
N ASP A 30 10.75 22.89 21.23
CA ASP A 30 10.44 22.10 22.43
C ASP A 30 9.35 21.07 22.10
N TYR A 31 9.71 20.05 21.31
CA TYR A 31 8.96 18.78 21.22
C TYR A 31 9.95 17.64 20.94
N LEU A 32 10.93 17.46 21.82
CA LEU A 32 11.66 16.20 21.91
C LEU A 32 11.28 15.54 23.22
N ALA A 33 10.04 15.05 23.29
CA ALA A 33 9.80 13.88 24.11
C ALA A 33 10.70 12.78 23.53
N SER A 34 11.76 12.45 24.26
CA SER A 34 12.68 11.38 23.90
C SER A 34 11.84 10.11 23.66
N PRO A 35 11.80 9.54 22.45
CA PRO A 35 11.11 8.29 22.27
C PRO A 35 11.88 7.29 23.12
N ILE A 36 11.19 6.67 24.08
CA ILE A 36 11.65 5.40 24.64
C ILE A 36 11.85 4.52 23.41
N ALA A 37 13.10 4.33 22.99
CA ALA A 37 13.41 3.60 21.78
C ALA A 37 12.90 2.18 22.01
N ALA A 38 11.74 1.87 21.41
CA ALA A 38 11.23 0.52 21.39
C ALA A 38 12.34 -0.39 20.84
N GLU A 39 12.55 -1.53 21.48
CA GLU A 39 13.63 -2.43 21.10
C GLU A 39 13.49 -2.79 19.61
N PRO A 40 14.57 -2.70 18.81
CA PRO A 40 14.49 -3.00 17.39
C PRO A 40 14.10 -4.46 17.16
N PRO A 41 13.52 -4.80 16.00
CA PRO A 41 13.18 -6.18 15.68
C PRO A 41 14.41 -7.11 15.82
N PRO A 42 14.21 -8.38 16.23
CA PRO A 42 15.29 -9.34 16.43
C PRO A 42 16.30 -9.39 15.28
N ALA A 43 17.59 -9.43 15.61
CA ALA A 43 18.67 -9.42 14.61
C ALA A 43 18.57 -10.58 13.60
N VAL A 44 18.15 -11.77 14.04
CA VAL A 44 17.94 -12.94 13.17
C VAL A 44 16.90 -12.64 12.10
N LEU A 45 15.74 -12.06 12.48
CA LEU A 45 14.70 -11.70 11.51
C LEU A 45 15.17 -10.67 10.49
N ARG A 46 16.01 -9.71 10.91
CA ARG A 46 16.61 -8.72 10.02
C ARG A 46 17.57 -9.37 9.02
N HIS A 47 18.45 -10.26 9.47
CA HIS A 47 19.38 -10.98 8.60
C HIS A 47 18.65 -11.88 7.61
N ASP A 48 17.65 -12.64 8.06
CA ASP A 48 16.85 -13.50 7.20
C ASP A 48 16.12 -12.69 6.12
N ALA A 49 15.56 -11.53 6.48
CA ALA A 49 14.90 -10.65 5.53
C ALA A 49 15.85 -10.10 4.47
N VAL A 50 17.09 -9.74 4.84
CA VAL A 50 18.12 -9.31 3.89
C VAL A 50 18.51 -10.44 2.94
N ALA A 51 18.71 -11.66 3.45
CA ALA A 51 19.04 -12.82 2.64
C ALA A 51 17.89 -13.17 1.65
N GLU A 52 16.64 -13.16 2.11
CA GLU A 52 15.46 -13.36 1.25
C GLU A 52 15.37 -12.29 0.16
N ALA A 53 15.58 -11.02 0.51
CA ALA A 53 15.55 -9.93 -0.45
C ALA A 53 16.65 -10.07 -1.51
N ALA A 54 17.87 -10.42 -1.10
CA ALA A 54 19.00 -10.63 -2.01
C ALA A 54 18.76 -11.82 -2.96
N ALA A 55 18.23 -12.94 -2.45
CA ALA A 55 17.88 -14.08 -3.27
C ALA A 55 16.80 -13.73 -4.31
N ALA A 56 15.73 -13.05 -3.90
CA ALA A 56 14.67 -12.65 -4.82
C ALA A 56 15.13 -11.62 -5.86
N ALA A 57 16.04 -10.72 -5.50
CA ALA A 57 16.66 -9.79 -6.42
C ALA A 57 17.50 -10.52 -7.49
N ALA A 58 18.31 -11.49 -7.07
CA ALA A 58 19.10 -12.34 -7.95
C ALA A 58 18.22 -13.16 -8.90
N ASP A 59 17.17 -13.80 -8.38
CA ASP A 59 16.20 -14.58 -9.19
C ASP A 59 15.49 -13.71 -10.24
N ALA A 60 15.19 -12.45 -9.89
CA ALA A 60 14.56 -11.50 -10.81
C ALA A 60 15.55 -10.84 -11.78
N GLY A 61 16.87 -11.05 -11.58
CA GLY A 61 17.93 -10.41 -12.34
C GLY A 61 17.92 -8.90 -12.19
N VAL A 62 17.72 -8.39 -10.97
CA VAL A 62 17.69 -6.95 -10.69
C VAL A 62 18.53 -6.58 -9.47
N GLU A 63 19.03 -5.36 -9.48
CA GLU A 63 19.65 -4.70 -8.33
C GLU A 63 18.67 -3.68 -7.74
N LEU A 64 18.46 -3.71 -6.42
CA LEU A 64 17.60 -2.77 -5.71
C LEU A 64 18.48 -1.68 -5.10
N ARG A 65 18.19 -0.42 -5.45
CA ARG A 65 18.98 0.74 -5.03
C ARG A 65 18.11 1.78 -4.37
N GLU A 66 18.53 2.29 -3.21
CA GLU A 66 17.96 3.51 -2.66
C GLU A 66 18.39 4.71 -3.50
N LEU A 67 17.43 5.54 -3.91
CA LEU A 67 17.64 6.59 -4.88
C LEU A 67 17.69 7.96 -4.21
N ARG A 68 18.74 8.71 -4.50
CA ARG A 68 18.97 10.07 -3.98
C ARG A 68 19.17 11.09 -5.09
N ASP A 69 19.78 10.68 -6.19
CA ASP A 69 20.16 11.58 -7.26
C ASP A 69 18.98 11.97 -8.15
N LEU A 70 18.93 13.25 -8.53
CA LEU A 70 17.79 13.82 -9.26
C LEU A 70 17.51 13.06 -10.56
N VAL A 71 18.56 12.64 -11.28
CA VAL A 71 18.47 11.89 -12.54
C VAL A 71 17.75 10.55 -12.35
N ASP A 72 17.94 9.88 -11.23
CA ASP A 72 17.24 8.61 -10.94
C ASP A 72 15.78 8.85 -10.56
N LEU A 73 15.51 9.94 -9.82
CA LEU A 73 14.15 10.30 -9.43
C LEU A 73 13.30 10.74 -10.63
N GLU A 74 13.91 11.42 -11.61
CA GLU A 74 13.28 11.73 -12.90
C GLU A 74 12.90 10.46 -13.68
N GLN A 75 13.78 9.45 -13.70
CA GLN A 75 13.47 8.15 -14.29
C GLN A 75 12.31 7.44 -13.58
N VAL A 76 12.23 7.52 -12.24
CA VAL A 76 11.11 6.96 -11.48
C VAL A 76 9.79 7.66 -11.81
N ALA A 77 9.79 8.99 -11.89
CA ALA A 77 8.61 9.75 -12.26
C ALA A 77 8.11 9.36 -13.66
N GLN A 78 9.03 9.25 -14.63
CA GLN A 78 8.70 8.80 -15.98
C GLN A 78 8.15 7.36 -16.00
N LEU A 79 8.79 6.44 -15.27
CA LEU A 79 8.31 5.07 -15.13
C LEU A 79 6.86 5.02 -14.60
N TYR A 80 6.52 5.84 -13.60
CA TYR A 80 5.17 5.88 -13.07
C TYR A 80 4.15 6.47 -14.06
N ILE A 81 4.52 7.48 -14.85
CA ILE A 81 3.67 7.97 -15.95
C ILE A 81 3.36 6.82 -16.90
N ASP A 82 4.37 6.06 -17.32
CA ASP A 82 4.22 4.96 -18.27
C ASP A 82 3.34 3.83 -17.73
N ILE A 83 3.53 3.44 -16.46
CA ILE A 83 2.76 2.35 -15.81
C ILE A 83 1.30 2.74 -15.63
N TRP A 84 1.02 3.94 -15.10
CA TRP A 84 -0.33 4.40 -14.81
C TRP A 84 -1.02 5.04 -16.03
N LYS A 85 -0.33 5.07 -17.18
CA LYS A 85 -0.79 5.71 -18.42
C LYS A 85 -1.27 7.15 -18.15
N GLY A 86 -0.54 7.86 -17.29
CA GLY A 86 -0.83 9.24 -16.93
C GLY A 86 -0.52 10.19 -18.09
N THR A 87 -1.04 11.41 -18.00
CA THR A 87 -0.64 12.48 -18.92
C THR A 87 0.84 12.82 -18.70
N PRO A 88 1.64 13.10 -19.75
CA PRO A 88 3.00 13.58 -19.56
C PRO A 88 3.03 14.79 -18.60
N GLY A 89 3.85 14.69 -17.55
CA GLY A 89 3.94 15.71 -16.49
C GLY A 89 2.99 15.52 -15.31
N THR A 90 2.10 14.51 -15.31
CA THR A 90 1.23 14.18 -14.18
C THR A 90 1.60 12.83 -13.54
N ALA A 91 2.87 12.69 -13.17
CA ALA A 91 3.32 11.50 -12.44
C ALA A 91 2.53 11.37 -11.11
N PRO A 92 2.08 10.15 -10.73
CA PRO A 92 1.42 9.90 -9.45
C PRO A 92 2.21 10.42 -8.23
N VAL A 93 3.54 10.45 -8.35
CA VAL A 93 4.44 11.09 -7.39
C VAL A 93 5.42 11.97 -8.17
N SER A 94 5.41 13.28 -7.90
CA SER A 94 6.29 14.23 -8.60
C SER A 94 7.76 14.05 -8.20
N VAL A 95 8.68 14.53 -9.03
CA VAL A 95 10.13 14.48 -8.76
C VAL A 95 10.49 15.23 -7.48
N GLU A 96 9.85 16.37 -7.22
CA GLU A 96 10.03 17.17 -6.01
C GLU A 96 9.61 16.39 -4.76
N MET A 97 8.50 15.66 -4.83
CA MET A 97 8.04 14.80 -3.73
C MET A 97 9.00 13.63 -3.51
N LEU A 98 9.43 12.95 -4.58
CA LEU A 98 10.44 11.90 -4.50
C LEU A 98 11.74 12.40 -3.85
N ARG A 99 12.18 13.60 -4.22
CA ARG A 99 13.37 14.23 -3.66
C ARG A 99 13.20 14.57 -2.18
N ALA A 100 12.05 15.11 -1.80
CA ALA A 100 11.74 15.42 -0.41
C ALA A 100 11.71 14.15 0.46
N LEU A 101 11.07 13.08 -0.03
CA LEU A 101 11.02 11.79 0.67
C LEU A 101 12.41 11.17 0.82
N SER A 102 13.21 11.14 -0.25
CA SER A 102 14.58 10.63 -0.21
C SER A 102 15.47 11.43 0.75
N ALA A 103 15.35 12.77 0.75
CA ALA A 103 16.07 13.65 1.68
C ALA A 103 15.62 13.46 3.13
N ALA A 104 14.36 13.08 3.36
CA ALA A 104 13.81 12.71 4.66
C ALA A 104 14.08 11.24 5.05
N GLU A 105 15.00 10.57 4.34
CA GLU A 105 15.40 9.17 4.59
C GLU A 105 14.21 8.18 4.54
N SER A 106 13.18 8.54 3.77
CA SER A 106 12.08 7.63 3.46
C SER A 106 12.49 6.62 2.39
N TYR A 107 11.75 5.52 2.30
CA TYR A 107 12.05 4.45 1.36
C TYR A 107 11.72 4.89 -0.07
N VAL A 108 12.74 5.21 -0.86
CA VAL A 108 12.64 5.52 -2.30
C VAL A 108 13.62 4.61 -3.02
N VAL A 109 13.10 3.58 -3.68
CA VAL A 109 13.94 2.50 -4.25
C VAL A 109 13.59 2.25 -5.71
N GLY A 110 14.61 2.05 -6.54
CA GLY A 110 14.51 1.54 -7.91
C GLY A 110 15.07 0.13 -8.04
N ALA A 111 14.50 -0.65 -8.97
CA ALA A 111 14.94 -1.98 -9.37
C ALA A 111 15.55 -1.91 -10.77
N TYR A 112 16.84 -2.22 -10.90
CA TYR A 112 17.61 -2.04 -12.12
C TYR A 112 18.11 -3.35 -12.71
N ASP A 113 18.07 -3.44 -14.03
CA ASP A 113 18.77 -4.44 -14.83
C ASP A 113 19.84 -3.71 -15.64
N GLY A 114 21.07 -3.70 -15.12
CA GLY A 114 22.13 -2.80 -15.60
C GLY A 114 21.72 -1.32 -15.46
N PRO A 115 21.65 -0.55 -16.55
CA PRO A 115 21.18 0.83 -16.52
C PRO A 115 19.65 0.97 -16.60
N ALA A 116 18.91 -0.12 -16.89
CA ALA A 116 17.47 -0.05 -17.14
C ALA A 116 16.69 -0.10 -15.83
N LEU A 117 15.93 0.96 -15.53
CA LEU A 117 14.98 0.98 -14.42
C LEU A 117 13.72 0.16 -14.78
N LEU A 118 13.51 -0.96 -14.10
CA LEU A 118 12.41 -1.90 -14.37
C LEU A 118 11.26 -1.80 -13.36
N GLY A 119 11.49 -1.18 -12.21
CA GLY A 119 10.48 -1.02 -11.18
C GLY A 119 10.91 -0.01 -10.14
N ALA A 120 9.95 0.56 -9.41
CA ALA A 120 10.23 1.48 -8.32
C ALA A 120 9.20 1.33 -7.21
N CYS A 121 9.59 1.71 -5.99
CA CYS A 121 8.68 1.75 -4.86
C CYS A 121 9.03 2.88 -3.90
N VAL A 122 7.98 3.55 -3.42
CA VAL A 122 8.05 4.67 -2.49
C VAL A 122 7.22 4.36 -1.26
N ALA A 123 7.78 4.60 -0.08
CA ALA A 123 7.10 4.44 1.20
C ALA A 123 7.61 5.44 2.24
N PHE A 124 6.75 5.78 3.20
CA PHE A 124 7.07 6.73 4.28
C PHE A 124 6.56 6.21 5.61
N ALA A 125 7.21 6.62 6.70
CA ALA A 125 6.86 6.18 8.05
C ALA A 125 5.52 6.77 8.51
N GLY A 126 4.76 5.98 9.27
CA GLY A 126 3.67 6.48 10.10
C GLY A 126 4.19 7.15 11.38
N PRO A 127 3.29 7.48 12.33
CA PRO A 127 3.70 7.96 13.66
C PRO A 127 4.71 7.01 14.33
N PRO A 128 5.78 7.49 14.98
CA PRO A 128 6.86 6.64 15.51
C PRO A 128 6.38 5.47 16.36
N GLU A 129 5.38 5.69 17.23
CA GLU A 129 4.78 4.69 18.10
C GLU A 129 4.06 3.56 17.35
N SER A 130 3.67 3.79 16.10
CA SER A 130 2.98 2.78 15.28
C SER A 130 3.94 1.76 14.67
N ARG A 131 5.25 2.07 14.59
CA ARG A 131 6.26 1.24 13.90
C ARG A 131 5.82 0.80 12.48
N LEU A 132 5.05 1.67 11.82
CA LEU A 132 4.42 1.42 10.53
C LEU A 132 5.21 2.06 9.38
N LEU A 133 5.41 1.31 8.30
CA LEU A 133 5.80 1.84 7.00
C LEU A 133 4.60 1.85 6.05
N HIS A 134 4.15 3.02 5.61
CA HIS A 134 3.12 3.13 4.58
C HIS A 134 3.75 3.00 3.19
N SER A 135 3.51 1.87 2.52
CA SER A 135 3.95 1.65 1.14
C SER A 135 3.01 2.36 0.16
N HIS A 136 3.35 3.59 -0.18
CA HIS A 136 2.53 4.49 -0.99
C HIS A 136 2.29 3.97 -2.41
N ILE A 137 3.35 3.66 -3.14
CA ILE A 137 3.27 3.24 -4.54
C ILE A 137 4.39 2.25 -4.88
N ALA A 138 4.06 1.24 -5.67
CA ALA A 138 5.01 0.28 -6.21
C ALA A 138 4.59 -0.08 -7.63
N GLY A 139 5.50 0.09 -8.58
CA GLY A 139 5.26 -0.14 -10.00
C GLY A 139 6.36 -0.97 -10.63
N VAL A 140 6.00 -1.82 -11.59
CA VAL A 140 6.93 -2.58 -12.41
C VAL A 140 6.58 -2.33 -13.87
N ALA A 141 7.59 -2.02 -14.69
CA ALA A 141 7.46 -1.83 -16.12
C ALA A 141 6.79 -3.05 -16.78
N ALA A 142 5.94 -2.83 -17.78
CA ALA A 142 5.22 -3.90 -18.46
C ALA A 142 6.15 -5.00 -19.01
N ALA A 143 7.30 -4.60 -19.58
CA ALA A 143 8.31 -5.51 -20.11
C ALA A 143 9.01 -6.38 -19.04
N ALA A 144 8.89 -6.00 -17.76
CA ALA A 144 9.50 -6.71 -16.64
C ALA A 144 8.48 -7.46 -15.77
N GLN A 145 7.20 -7.46 -16.16
CA GLN A 145 6.19 -8.26 -15.48
C GLN A 145 6.52 -9.76 -15.58
N GLN A 146 6.05 -10.54 -14.61
CA GLN A 146 6.32 -11.99 -14.49
C GLN A 146 7.78 -12.39 -14.24
N ARG A 147 8.75 -11.45 -14.23
CA ARG A 147 10.15 -11.72 -13.80
C ARG A 147 10.34 -11.77 -12.28
N GLY A 148 9.30 -11.57 -11.48
CA GLY A 148 9.42 -11.51 -10.02
C GLY A 148 9.93 -10.18 -9.45
N VAL A 149 10.17 -9.15 -10.28
CA VAL A 149 10.66 -7.83 -9.84
C VAL A 149 9.82 -7.22 -8.72
N GLY A 150 8.49 -7.25 -8.82
CA GLY A 150 7.60 -6.73 -7.77
C GLY A 150 7.72 -7.48 -6.44
N TYR A 151 8.00 -8.79 -6.49
CA TYR A 151 8.26 -9.59 -5.29
C TYR A 151 9.60 -9.21 -4.66
N ALA A 152 10.66 -9.08 -5.48
CA ALA A 152 11.97 -8.64 -5.02
C ALA A 152 11.92 -7.25 -4.36
N ILE A 153 11.22 -6.28 -4.97
CA ILE A 153 10.99 -4.95 -4.39
C ILE A 153 10.31 -5.03 -3.02
N LYS A 154 9.30 -5.90 -2.86
CA LYS A 154 8.56 -6.03 -1.59
C LYS A 154 9.38 -6.74 -0.50
N LEU A 155 10.20 -7.73 -0.86
CA LEU A 155 11.11 -8.33 0.11
C LEU A 155 12.22 -7.37 0.52
N HIS A 156 12.75 -6.56 -0.41
CA HIS A 156 13.67 -5.48 -0.09
C HIS A 156 13.01 -4.45 0.85
N GLN A 157 11.76 -4.06 0.58
CA GLN A 157 10.99 -3.17 1.46
C GLN A 157 10.80 -3.75 2.87
N ARG A 158 10.56 -5.07 2.99
CA ARG A 158 10.52 -5.78 4.28
C ARG A 158 11.86 -5.71 5.01
N ALA A 159 12.97 -6.01 4.33
CA ALA A 159 14.29 -5.94 4.92
C ALA A 159 14.63 -4.52 5.41
N TRP A 160 14.35 -3.51 4.59
CA TRP A 160 14.53 -2.11 4.94
C TRP A 160 13.67 -1.71 6.14
N ALA A 161 12.39 -2.06 6.15
CA ALA A 161 11.46 -1.74 7.24
C ALA A 161 11.95 -2.32 8.58
N LEU A 162 12.30 -3.60 8.60
CA LEU A 162 12.83 -4.25 9.81
C LEU A 162 14.15 -3.63 10.28
N HIS A 163 15.03 -3.22 9.36
CA HIS A 163 16.27 -2.53 9.70
C HIS A 163 16.01 -1.18 10.39
N HIS A 164 14.99 -0.45 9.95
CA HIS A 164 14.59 0.85 10.48
C HIS A 164 13.62 0.77 11.66
N GLY A 165 13.50 -0.40 12.29
CA GLY A 165 12.70 -0.57 13.50
C GLY A 165 11.19 -0.71 13.27
N MET A 166 10.74 -0.81 12.02
CA MET A 166 9.33 -0.99 11.67
C MET A 166 8.94 -2.47 11.80
N GLU A 167 7.70 -2.71 12.21
CA GLU A 167 7.14 -4.05 12.42
C GLU A 167 6.02 -4.39 11.43
N THR A 168 5.44 -3.37 10.79
CA THR A 168 4.32 -3.53 9.87
C THR A 168 4.52 -2.68 8.62
N ILE A 169 4.23 -3.24 7.45
CA ILE A 169 4.06 -2.46 6.21
C ILE A 169 2.58 -2.42 5.87
N ALA A 170 2.03 -1.25 5.55
CA ALA A 170 0.64 -1.13 5.13
C ALA A 170 0.47 -0.39 3.81
N TRP A 171 -0.52 -0.80 3.03
CA TRP A 171 -0.86 -0.19 1.74
C TRP A 171 -2.28 -0.54 1.32
N THR A 172 -2.78 0.12 0.27
CA THR A 172 -4.03 -0.25 -0.37
C THR A 172 -3.81 -0.90 -1.73
N PHE A 173 -4.78 -1.66 -2.21
CA PHE A 173 -4.88 -2.02 -3.62
C PHE A 173 -6.36 -2.08 -4.06
N ASP A 174 -6.61 -2.06 -5.38
CA ASP A 174 -7.96 -2.25 -5.93
C ASP A 174 -8.43 -3.71 -5.70
N PRO A 175 -9.50 -3.94 -4.93
CA PRO A 175 -9.98 -5.28 -4.61
C PRO A 175 -10.45 -6.09 -5.82
N LEU A 176 -10.70 -5.48 -6.98
CA LEU A 176 -11.07 -6.21 -8.20
C LEU A 176 -9.88 -6.72 -9.00
N ILE A 177 -8.66 -6.19 -8.77
CA ILE A 177 -7.46 -6.62 -9.50
C ILE A 177 -6.98 -7.96 -8.94
N ARG A 178 -7.43 -9.06 -9.55
CA ARG A 178 -7.18 -10.45 -9.14
C ARG A 178 -5.69 -10.76 -8.90
N ARG A 179 -4.81 -10.32 -9.80
CA ARG A 179 -3.37 -10.53 -9.67
C ARG A 179 -2.79 -9.86 -8.41
N ASN A 180 -3.29 -8.67 -8.06
CA ASN A 180 -2.87 -7.95 -6.86
C ASN A 180 -3.41 -8.64 -5.61
N ALA A 181 -4.66 -9.13 -5.63
CA ALA A 181 -5.21 -9.90 -4.53
C ALA A 181 -4.37 -11.17 -4.25
N HIS A 182 -4.03 -11.94 -5.29
CA HIS A 182 -3.18 -13.11 -5.14
C HIS A 182 -1.76 -12.76 -4.67
N PHE A 183 -1.13 -11.74 -5.25
CA PHE A 183 0.19 -11.30 -4.84
C PHE A 183 0.22 -10.87 -3.37
N ASN A 184 -0.70 -10.03 -2.96
CA ASN A 184 -0.71 -9.49 -1.61
C ASN A 184 -1.10 -10.54 -0.55
N LEU A 185 -2.18 -11.30 -0.77
CA LEU A 185 -2.71 -12.21 0.25
C LEU A 185 -2.02 -13.58 0.22
N THR A 186 -1.66 -14.10 -0.95
CA THR A 186 -1.06 -15.43 -1.08
C THR A 186 0.46 -15.40 -1.12
N LYS A 187 1.06 -14.53 -1.93
CA LYS A 187 2.54 -14.50 -2.07
C LYS A 187 3.21 -13.80 -0.90
N LEU A 188 2.71 -12.63 -0.47
CA LEU A 188 3.28 -11.89 0.66
C LEU A 188 2.72 -12.36 2.00
N GLY A 189 1.45 -12.77 2.04
CA GLY A 189 0.75 -13.09 3.29
C GLY A 189 0.24 -11.86 4.04
N ALA A 190 0.04 -10.74 3.33
CA ALA A 190 -0.54 -9.54 3.89
C ALA A 190 -2.03 -9.74 4.17
N ARG A 191 -2.51 -9.20 5.28
CA ARG A 191 -3.87 -9.38 5.78
C ARG A 191 -4.72 -8.15 5.50
N PRO A 192 -5.92 -8.31 4.92
CA PRO A 192 -6.88 -7.22 4.83
C PRO A 192 -7.38 -6.79 6.20
N VAL A 193 -7.39 -5.48 6.44
CA VAL A 193 -7.86 -4.91 7.70
C VAL A 193 -9.06 -3.99 7.53
N ARG A 194 -9.23 -3.37 6.35
CA ARG A 194 -10.33 -2.45 6.09
C ARG A 194 -10.64 -2.34 4.60
N TYR A 195 -11.92 -2.20 4.27
CA TYR A 195 -12.36 -1.78 2.94
C TYR A 195 -12.67 -0.28 2.95
N HIS A 196 -12.08 0.45 2.02
CA HIS A 196 -12.36 1.87 1.81
C HIS A 196 -13.13 2.06 0.50
N VAL A 197 -14.27 2.73 0.60
CA VAL A 197 -15.09 3.12 -0.56
C VAL A 197 -14.51 4.40 -1.17
N ASN A 198 -14.25 4.40 -2.47
CA ASN A 198 -13.81 5.56 -3.25
C ASN A 198 -12.67 6.37 -2.59
N PHE A 199 -11.63 5.66 -2.13
CA PHE A 199 -10.61 6.20 -1.22
C PHE A 199 -9.83 7.38 -1.78
N TYR A 200 -9.53 7.37 -3.07
CA TYR A 200 -8.76 8.42 -3.74
C TYR A 200 -9.64 9.40 -4.53
N GLY A 201 -10.97 9.22 -4.53
CA GLY A 201 -11.86 9.97 -5.42
C GLY A 201 -11.58 9.66 -6.90
N ALA A 202 -11.79 10.66 -7.75
CA ALA A 202 -11.46 10.58 -9.17
C ALA A 202 -9.94 10.70 -9.37
N LEU A 203 -9.36 9.77 -10.13
CA LEU A 203 -7.94 9.77 -10.49
C LEU A 203 -7.80 9.99 -12.00
N ASP A 204 -6.87 10.86 -12.39
CA ASP A 204 -6.50 11.07 -13.79
C ASP A 204 -5.45 10.03 -14.22
N ASP A 205 -5.85 8.75 -14.20
CA ASP A 205 -5.01 7.64 -14.64
C ASP A 205 -5.77 6.65 -15.55
N GLY A 206 -5.02 5.96 -16.42
CA GLY A 206 -5.60 5.03 -17.39
C GLY A 206 -5.98 3.66 -16.82
N ILE A 207 -5.76 3.42 -15.52
CA ILE A 207 -6.03 2.13 -14.85
C ILE A 207 -7.40 2.14 -14.15
N ASN A 208 -7.69 3.21 -13.42
CA ASN A 208 -8.92 3.41 -12.67
C ASN A 208 -9.99 4.07 -13.54
N ARG A 209 -9.62 4.93 -14.50
CA ARG A 209 -10.56 5.65 -15.39
C ARG A 209 -11.67 6.33 -14.56
N GLU A 210 -12.92 6.27 -15.03
CA GLU A 210 -14.10 6.81 -14.33
C GLU A 210 -14.62 5.89 -13.21
N ASP A 211 -13.97 4.75 -12.93
CA ASP A 211 -14.41 3.83 -11.87
C ASP A 211 -14.06 4.37 -10.47
N ALA A 212 -14.88 4.03 -9.48
CA ALA A 212 -14.63 4.40 -8.10
C ALA A 212 -13.35 3.73 -7.56
N THR A 213 -12.58 4.48 -6.80
CA THR A 213 -11.28 4.04 -6.26
C THR A 213 -11.43 3.28 -4.95
N ASP A 214 -12.24 2.22 -4.96
CA ASP A 214 -12.32 1.35 -3.79
C ASP A 214 -10.97 0.68 -3.52
N ARG A 215 -10.65 0.53 -2.24
CA ARG A 215 -9.34 0.09 -1.78
C ARG A 215 -9.47 -0.88 -0.62
N LEU A 216 -8.84 -2.04 -0.75
CA LEU A 216 -8.64 -2.94 0.38
C LEU A 216 -7.31 -2.57 1.04
N TYR A 217 -7.38 -2.08 2.28
CA TYR A 217 -6.22 -1.73 3.10
C TYR A 217 -5.66 -2.98 3.76
N LEU A 218 -4.36 -3.17 3.62
CA LEU A 218 -3.64 -4.35 4.05
C LEU A 218 -2.59 -4.00 5.08
N HIS A 219 -2.37 -4.92 6.02
CA HIS A 219 -1.20 -4.95 6.89
C HIS A 219 -0.35 -6.19 6.57
N TRP A 220 0.95 -5.98 6.45
CA TRP A 220 1.94 -7.06 6.42
C TRP A 220 2.78 -6.98 7.68
N GLU A 221 2.44 -7.85 8.63
CA GLU A 221 3.17 -7.98 9.89
C GLU A 221 4.48 -8.72 9.62
N LEU A 222 5.60 -8.11 10.01
CA LEU A 222 6.94 -8.56 9.62
C LEU A 222 7.62 -9.41 10.70
N THR A 223 7.13 -9.33 11.93
CA THR A 223 7.70 -9.98 13.13
C THR A 223 6.99 -11.28 13.50
N VAL A 224 5.94 -11.66 12.77
CA VAL A 224 5.22 -12.90 12.96
C VAL A 224 5.41 -13.84 11.76
N PRO A 225 5.38 -15.17 11.96
CA PRO A 225 5.40 -16.11 10.85
C PRO A 225 4.23 -15.86 9.88
N ARG A 226 4.48 -16.04 8.58
CA ARG A 226 3.43 -15.98 7.57
C ARG A 226 2.36 -17.02 7.90
N THR A 227 1.12 -16.59 7.95
CA THR A 227 -0.01 -17.49 8.21
C THR A 227 -0.36 -18.22 6.93
N ALA A 228 -0.64 -19.51 7.02
CA ALA A 228 -1.17 -20.25 5.89
C ALA A 228 -2.51 -19.64 5.46
N ALA A 229 -2.78 -19.64 4.14
CA ALA A 229 -4.08 -19.26 3.62
C ALA A 229 -5.16 -20.19 4.17
N GLY A 230 -6.34 -19.65 4.48
CA GLY A 230 -7.47 -20.43 4.94
C GLY A 230 -7.88 -21.51 3.93
N GLU A 231 -8.40 -22.63 4.43
CA GLU A 231 -8.93 -23.69 3.58
C GLU A 231 -10.29 -23.29 3.01
N PHE A 232 -10.43 -23.46 1.69
CA PHE A 232 -11.68 -23.22 0.97
C PHE A 232 -12.67 -24.39 1.08
N ARG A 233 -12.36 -25.42 1.86
CA ARG A 233 -13.25 -26.56 2.09
C ARG A 233 -14.55 -26.05 2.71
N ASP A 234 -15.67 -26.53 2.18
CA ASP A 234 -17.04 -26.18 2.64
C ASP A 234 -17.40 -24.69 2.53
N ALA A 235 -16.61 -23.89 1.81
CA ALA A 235 -16.92 -22.49 1.57
C ALA A 235 -18.02 -22.35 0.51
N ALA A 236 -19.10 -21.64 0.85
CA ALA A 236 -20.19 -21.38 -0.08
C ALA A 236 -19.86 -20.18 -0.97
N ALA A 237 -19.99 -20.34 -2.29
CA ALA A 237 -19.88 -19.21 -3.20
C ALA A 237 -21.09 -18.28 -3.02
N VAL A 238 -20.83 -16.99 -2.75
CA VAL A 238 -21.86 -15.95 -2.59
C VAL A 238 -21.85 -14.97 -3.76
N LEU A 239 -20.67 -14.72 -4.34
CA LEU A 239 -20.54 -13.91 -5.55
C LEU A 239 -19.75 -14.72 -6.59
N VAL A 240 -20.29 -14.85 -7.80
CA VAL A 240 -19.68 -15.59 -8.91
C VAL A 240 -19.79 -14.82 -10.21
N SER A 241 -18.95 -15.15 -11.19
CA SER A 241 -19.09 -14.64 -12.55
C SER A 241 -20.21 -15.38 -13.29
N GLY A 242 -21.16 -14.62 -13.83
CA GLY A 242 -22.16 -15.15 -14.75
C GLY A 242 -21.57 -15.47 -16.13
N PRO A 243 -22.35 -16.14 -17.01
CA PRO A 243 -21.97 -16.40 -18.40
C PRO A 243 -21.77 -15.13 -19.24
N ASP A 244 -22.30 -14.01 -18.77
CA ASP A 244 -22.26 -12.67 -19.35
C ASP A 244 -21.17 -11.78 -18.74
N ASP A 245 -20.21 -12.36 -18.01
CA ASP A 245 -19.16 -11.65 -17.27
C ASP A 245 -19.68 -10.61 -16.26
N ARG A 246 -20.93 -10.76 -15.82
CA ARG A 246 -21.56 -9.92 -14.79
C ARG A 246 -21.61 -10.64 -13.45
N PRO A 247 -21.55 -9.92 -12.32
CA PRO A 247 -21.64 -10.53 -11.01
C PRO A 247 -23.01 -11.14 -10.78
N ARG A 248 -23.04 -12.38 -10.25
CA ARG A 248 -24.27 -13.04 -9.78
C ARG A 248 -24.15 -13.39 -8.32
N THR A 249 -25.15 -12.98 -7.54
CA THR A 249 -25.21 -13.27 -6.11
C THR A 249 -26.02 -14.53 -5.84
N THR A 250 -25.49 -15.40 -4.98
CA THR A 250 -26.14 -16.62 -4.49
C THR A 250 -26.37 -16.49 -2.99
N LEU A 251 -27.45 -17.10 -2.48
CA LEU A 251 -27.80 -17.04 -1.07
C LEU A 251 -27.07 -18.14 -0.29
N ALA A 252 -26.24 -17.76 0.67
CA ALA A 252 -25.63 -18.67 1.64
C ALA A 252 -25.59 -18.06 3.05
N PRO A 253 -26.75 -17.73 3.66
CA PRO A 253 -26.80 -16.97 4.91
C PRO A 253 -26.20 -17.72 6.12
N GLN A 254 -26.23 -19.06 6.11
CA GLN A 254 -25.77 -19.89 7.23
C GLN A 254 -24.35 -20.46 7.04
N ALA A 255 -23.68 -20.13 5.93
CA ALA A 255 -22.34 -20.63 5.68
C ALA A 255 -21.33 -19.88 6.57
N ALA A 256 -20.57 -20.62 7.38
CA ALA A 256 -19.50 -20.07 8.21
C ALA A 256 -18.33 -19.53 7.36
N ARG A 257 -18.11 -20.12 6.18
CA ARG A 257 -17.12 -19.66 5.19
C ARG A 257 -17.81 -19.39 3.88
N ILE A 258 -17.44 -18.27 3.26
CA ILE A 258 -17.97 -17.87 1.96
C ILE A 258 -16.86 -17.46 1.01
N THR A 259 -17.12 -17.56 -0.29
CA THR A 259 -16.25 -16.99 -1.31
C THR A 259 -16.89 -15.82 -2.05
N VAL A 260 -16.10 -14.77 -2.26
CA VAL A 260 -16.44 -13.60 -3.06
C VAL A 260 -15.61 -13.63 -4.33
N GLY A 261 -16.24 -14.09 -5.40
CA GLY A 261 -15.65 -14.10 -6.74
C GLY A 261 -15.34 -12.70 -7.25
N LEU A 262 -14.48 -12.65 -8.25
CA LEU A 262 -14.05 -11.45 -8.97
C LEU A 262 -14.27 -11.66 -10.47
N PRO A 263 -14.28 -10.60 -11.30
CA PRO A 263 -14.15 -10.77 -12.75
C PRO A 263 -12.84 -11.49 -13.10
N GLY A 264 -12.75 -12.08 -14.29
CA GLY A 264 -11.52 -12.72 -14.77
C GLY A 264 -10.36 -11.71 -14.84
N ASP A 265 -10.55 -10.66 -15.64
CA ASP A 265 -9.65 -9.54 -15.84
C ASP A 265 -10.46 -8.23 -15.80
N VAL A 266 -10.45 -7.55 -14.65
CA VAL A 266 -11.21 -6.30 -14.47
C VAL A 266 -10.68 -5.17 -15.36
N GLU A 267 -9.38 -5.18 -15.67
CA GLU A 267 -8.75 -4.11 -16.43
C GLU A 267 -9.23 -4.18 -17.87
N ARG A 268 -9.21 -5.38 -18.46
CA ARG A 268 -9.81 -5.61 -19.79
C ARG A 268 -11.33 -5.41 -19.79
N LEU A 269 -12.01 -5.82 -18.73
CA LEU A 269 -13.47 -5.67 -18.64
C LEU A 269 -13.89 -4.19 -18.64
N ARG A 270 -13.17 -3.32 -17.92
CA ARG A 270 -13.43 -1.88 -17.90
C ARG A 270 -13.28 -1.23 -19.27
N ASP A 271 -12.40 -1.77 -20.12
CA ASP A 271 -12.21 -1.29 -21.49
C ASP A 271 -13.32 -1.78 -22.43
N ALA A 272 -13.76 -3.03 -22.28
CA ALA A 272 -14.72 -3.67 -23.18
C ALA A 272 -16.20 -3.42 -22.82
N ASP A 273 -16.54 -3.45 -21.52
CA ASP A 273 -17.88 -3.21 -20.98
C ASP A 273 -17.77 -2.46 -19.62
N PRO A 274 -17.69 -1.12 -19.65
CA PRO A 274 -17.59 -0.30 -18.44
C PRO A 274 -18.74 -0.53 -17.45
N GLU A 275 -19.93 -0.85 -17.96
CA GLU A 275 -21.11 -1.11 -17.12
C GLU A 275 -20.96 -2.42 -16.35
N ALA A 276 -20.45 -3.49 -16.98
CA ALA A 276 -20.10 -4.71 -16.28
C ALA A 276 -19.01 -4.47 -15.21
N GLY A 277 -17.99 -3.67 -15.52
CA GLY A 277 -16.97 -3.23 -14.56
C GLY A 277 -17.58 -2.53 -13.33
N ARG A 278 -18.50 -1.59 -13.56
CA ARG A 278 -19.23 -0.87 -12.50
C ARG A 278 -20.09 -1.81 -11.66
N GLN A 279 -20.78 -2.77 -12.29
CA GLN A 279 -21.58 -3.76 -11.57
C GLN A 279 -20.73 -4.62 -10.64
N TRP A 280 -19.56 -5.08 -11.11
CA TRP A 280 -18.60 -5.79 -10.26
C TRP A 280 -18.13 -4.95 -9.08
N ARG A 281 -17.78 -3.68 -9.31
CA ARG A 281 -17.40 -2.74 -8.26
C ARG A 281 -18.46 -2.65 -7.17
N LEU A 282 -19.71 -2.43 -7.57
CA LEU A 282 -20.82 -2.28 -6.62
C LEU A 282 -21.12 -3.58 -5.88
N ALA A 283 -21.09 -4.73 -6.56
CA ALA A 283 -21.36 -6.02 -5.96
C ALA A 283 -20.29 -6.43 -4.93
N VAL A 284 -19.01 -6.29 -5.28
CA VAL A 284 -17.89 -6.59 -4.36
C VAL A 284 -17.88 -5.61 -3.19
N ARG A 285 -18.12 -4.31 -3.43
CA ARG A 285 -18.26 -3.31 -2.37
C ARG A 285 -19.35 -3.70 -1.38
N ALA A 286 -20.56 -3.94 -1.87
CA ALA A 286 -21.71 -4.23 -1.02
C ALA A 286 -21.44 -5.45 -0.13
N LEU A 287 -20.91 -6.53 -0.72
CA LEU A 287 -20.66 -7.78 0.01
C LEU A 287 -19.50 -7.67 0.99
N LEU A 288 -18.33 -7.16 0.55
CA LEU A 288 -17.17 -7.06 1.45
C LEU A 288 -17.40 -6.05 2.58
N CYS A 289 -18.04 -4.91 2.33
CA CYS A 289 -18.37 -3.97 3.40
C CYS A 289 -19.30 -4.61 4.43
N ALA A 290 -20.42 -5.21 4.00
CA ALA A 290 -21.39 -5.80 4.91
C ALA A 290 -20.79 -6.94 5.75
N GLU A 291 -20.01 -7.83 5.14
CA GLU A 291 -19.41 -8.97 5.84
C GLU A 291 -18.32 -8.51 6.83
N LEU A 292 -17.47 -7.56 6.43
CA LEU A 292 -16.42 -7.02 7.32
C LEU A 292 -17.03 -6.22 8.49
N GLU A 293 -18.09 -5.45 8.26
CA GLU A 293 -18.84 -4.76 9.32
C GLU A 293 -19.51 -5.73 10.29
N ALA A 294 -19.97 -6.89 9.79
CA ALA A 294 -20.47 -7.99 10.62
C ALA A 294 -19.37 -8.80 11.33
N GLY A 295 -18.09 -8.41 11.19
CA GLY A 295 -16.96 -9.05 11.87
C GLY A 295 -16.36 -10.24 11.13
N ALA A 296 -16.73 -10.48 9.87
CA ALA A 296 -16.04 -11.46 9.05
C ALA A 296 -14.59 -11.04 8.78
N ARG A 297 -13.71 -12.03 8.55
CA ARG A 297 -12.31 -11.80 8.20
C ARG A 297 -12.02 -12.40 6.83
N ILE A 298 -11.30 -11.65 5.99
CA ILE A 298 -10.71 -12.21 4.77
C ILE A 298 -9.49 -13.04 5.17
N VAL A 299 -9.56 -14.35 4.97
CA VAL A 299 -8.54 -15.32 5.44
C VAL A 299 -7.79 -16.00 4.30
N GLY A 300 -8.14 -15.71 3.04
CA GLY A 300 -7.46 -16.28 1.89
C GLY A 300 -7.90 -15.70 0.56
N PHE A 301 -7.18 -16.10 -0.49
CA PHE A 301 -7.51 -15.77 -1.86
C PHE A 301 -7.16 -16.93 -2.78
N ASP A 302 -8.05 -17.23 -3.73
CA ASP A 302 -7.89 -18.26 -4.74
C ASP A 302 -8.18 -17.66 -6.13
N GLN A 303 -7.35 -18.01 -7.11
CA GLN A 303 -7.46 -17.40 -8.44
C GLN A 303 -8.73 -17.78 -9.19
N ALA A 304 -9.41 -18.87 -8.86
CA ALA A 304 -10.69 -19.23 -9.46
C ALA A 304 -11.87 -18.75 -8.61
N ARG A 305 -11.79 -18.89 -7.28
CA ARG A 305 -12.91 -18.68 -6.34
C ARG A 305 -12.98 -17.28 -5.74
N GLY A 306 -11.88 -16.51 -5.80
CA GLY A 306 -11.80 -15.16 -5.26
C GLY A 306 -11.43 -15.13 -3.77
N TYR A 307 -11.94 -14.13 -3.04
CA TYR A 307 -11.66 -13.98 -1.60
C TYR A 307 -12.37 -15.05 -0.78
N LEU A 308 -11.67 -15.61 0.20
CA LEU A 308 -12.25 -16.45 1.24
C LEU A 308 -12.52 -15.61 2.49
N LEU A 309 -13.76 -15.58 2.93
CA LEU A 309 -14.15 -14.93 4.17
C LEU A 309 -14.58 -16.00 5.19
N GLU A 310 -14.14 -15.81 6.43
CA GLU A 310 -14.61 -16.54 7.59
C GLU A 310 -15.49 -15.60 8.41
N ARG A 311 -16.78 -15.91 8.51
CA ARG A 311 -17.73 -15.13 9.30
C ARG A 311 -17.47 -15.33 10.79
N ALA A 312 -17.77 -14.31 11.59
CA ALA A 312 -17.75 -14.46 13.04
C ALA A 312 -18.75 -15.56 13.44
N SER A 313 -18.34 -16.46 14.33
CA SER A 313 -19.29 -17.38 14.96
C SER A 313 -20.20 -16.53 15.86
N GLY A 314 -21.50 -16.56 15.59
CA GLY A 314 -22.51 -15.90 16.43
C GLY A 314 -22.64 -16.53 17.81
#